data_AF-A0A7S2T854-F1
#
_entry.id   AF-A0A7S2T854-F1
#
_cell.length_a   1.000
_cell.length_b   1.000
_cell.length_c   1.000
_cell.angle_alpha   90.00
_cell.angle_beta   90.00
_cell.angle_gamma   90.00
#
_symmetry.space_group_name_H-M   'P 1'
#
loop_
_entity.id
_entity.type
_entity.pdbx_description
1 polymer ?
#
loop_
_entity_poly.entity_id
_entity_poly.type
_entity_poly.pdbx_seq_one_letter_code
_entity_poly.pdbx_strand_id
1 'polypeptide(L)'
;KADPTRLKIADIAESSIDPLGRAVRYQLKNKYKFEGRVPALFSTENPRCGLLPFDEAQGDPLDFQIVPNFRVRTIPVLGTTPAIFGMAAAAYVLTFLTGRPLIPEPLFKIRLSEIEVLFERLKDREDIQFGTSDGVHVDLDEVEYLVRSVWCGCCAFVLAKGPLTAAKKNKGLWRNTNELALVRWDETKPCTMENLVLVHYNVADDHAEAGLEATREAHPKEAEFIEQRLLALRHHLGSTS
;
A
#
# COMPACT_ATOMS: atom_id res chain seq x y z
N LYS A 1 5.05 20.18 -11.49
CA LYS A 1 4.83 19.60 -10.14
C LYS A 1 5.84 20.24 -9.20
N ALA A 2 5.47 20.48 -7.95
CA ALA A 2 6.28 21.21 -6.97
C ALA A 2 6.07 20.72 -5.53
N ASP A 3 5.05 19.90 -5.25
CA ASP A 3 4.77 19.41 -3.89
C ASP A 3 5.47 18.06 -3.65
N PRO A 4 6.59 18.03 -2.89
CA PRO A 4 7.32 16.80 -2.64
C PRO A 4 6.55 15.80 -1.77
N THR A 5 5.56 16.26 -0.99
CA THR A 5 4.76 15.38 -0.11
C THR A 5 3.78 14.49 -0.89
N ARG A 6 3.58 14.80 -2.18
CA ARG A 6 2.67 14.08 -3.09
C ARG A 6 3.35 12.94 -3.84
N LEU A 7 4.65 12.73 -3.63
CA LEU A 7 5.39 11.59 -4.17
C LEU A 7 4.94 10.29 -3.53
N LYS A 8 4.69 9.29 -4.36
CA LYS A 8 4.22 7.98 -3.92
C LYS A 8 4.91 6.89 -4.76
N ILE A 9 5.33 5.84 -4.08
CA ILE A 9 5.80 4.60 -4.71
C ILE A 9 4.67 3.60 -4.61
N ALA A 10 4.17 3.15 -5.75
CA ALA A 10 3.10 2.16 -5.82
C ALA A 10 3.21 1.36 -7.12
N ASP A 11 2.37 0.35 -7.30
CA ASP A 11 2.33 -0.36 -8.57
C ASP A 11 1.92 0.57 -9.72
N ILE A 12 2.48 0.37 -10.92
CA ILE A 12 2.12 1.14 -12.12
C ILE A 12 0.61 1.03 -12.44
N ALA A 13 -0.08 -0.03 -12.01
CA ALA A 13 -1.53 -0.13 -12.10
C ALA A 13 -2.25 1.01 -11.38
N GLU A 14 -1.64 1.58 -10.34
CA GLU A 14 -2.22 2.62 -9.46
C GLU A 14 -1.88 4.05 -9.90
N SER A 15 -1.11 4.23 -10.97
CA SER A 15 -0.72 5.54 -11.49
C SER A 15 -1.85 6.25 -12.27
N SER A 16 -3.11 6.09 -11.88
CA SER A 16 -4.28 6.68 -12.59
C SER A 16 -4.26 8.20 -12.60
N ILE A 17 -3.69 8.79 -11.55
CA ILE A 17 -3.59 10.24 -11.32
C ILE A 17 -2.41 10.84 -12.12
N ASP A 18 -1.42 10.03 -12.51
CA ASP A 18 -0.26 10.48 -13.28
C ASP A 18 -0.47 10.25 -14.79
N PRO A 19 -0.45 11.29 -15.64
CA PRO A 19 -0.71 11.14 -17.07
C PRO A 19 0.29 10.22 -17.80
N LEU A 20 1.58 10.29 -17.44
CA LEU A 20 2.63 9.49 -18.05
C LEU A 20 2.52 8.04 -17.60
N GLY A 21 2.42 7.79 -16.30
CA GLY A 21 2.21 6.46 -15.74
C GLY A 21 0.96 5.80 -16.32
N ARG A 22 -0.14 6.56 -16.48
CA ARG A 22 -1.36 6.06 -17.14
C ARG A 22 -1.11 5.64 -18.59
N ALA A 23 -0.35 6.40 -19.37
CA ALA A 23 0.00 6.05 -20.74
C ALA A 23 0.87 4.78 -20.81
N VAL A 24 1.89 4.68 -19.94
CA VAL A 24 2.75 3.50 -19.82
C VAL A 24 1.93 2.27 -19.44
N ARG A 25 1.08 2.36 -18.40
CA ARG A 25 0.16 1.30 -17.98
C ARG A 25 -0.74 0.84 -19.13
N TYR A 26 -1.30 1.78 -19.90
CA TYR A 26 -2.15 1.47 -21.05
C TYR A 26 -1.38 0.68 -22.12
N GLN A 27 -0.14 1.10 -22.44
CA GLN A 27 0.71 0.38 -23.39
C GLN A 27 1.10 -1.02 -22.89
N LEU A 28 1.54 -1.14 -21.63
CA LEU A 28 1.87 -2.42 -21.00
C LEU A 28 0.70 -3.41 -21.09
N LYS A 29 -0.50 -2.95 -20.74
CA LYS A 29 -1.72 -3.77 -20.79
C LYS A 29 -2.11 -4.14 -22.22
N ASN A 30 -2.14 -3.17 -23.13
CA ASN A 30 -2.76 -3.39 -24.44
C ASN A 30 -1.83 -4.04 -25.44
N LYS A 31 -0.56 -3.61 -25.47
CA LYS A 31 0.45 -4.08 -26.43
C LYS A 31 1.12 -5.36 -25.95
N TYR A 32 1.41 -5.47 -24.66
CA TYR A 32 2.20 -6.58 -24.12
C TYR A 32 1.38 -7.56 -23.27
N LYS A 33 0.08 -7.31 -23.09
CA LYS A 33 -0.79 -8.11 -22.19
C LYS A 33 -0.15 -8.31 -20.82
N PHE A 34 0.56 -7.29 -20.34
CA PHE A 34 1.29 -7.38 -19.09
C PHE A 34 0.31 -7.48 -17.91
N GLU A 35 0.40 -8.57 -17.17
CA GLU A 35 -0.40 -8.82 -15.95
C GLU A 35 0.46 -8.79 -14.68
N GLY A 36 1.77 -8.55 -14.82
CA GLY A 36 2.69 -8.44 -13.71
C GLY A 36 2.56 -7.12 -12.95
N ARG A 37 3.51 -6.89 -12.04
CA ARG A 37 3.60 -5.70 -11.21
C ARG A 37 4.94 -5.02 -11.41
N VAL A 38 4.91 -3.69 -11.46
CA VAL A 38 6.10 -2.85 -11.63
C VAL A 38 5.98 -1.70 -10.64
N PRO A 39 6.86 -1.63 -9.62
CA PRO A 39 6.89 -0.48 -8.73
C PRO A 39 7.22 0.77 -9.55
N ALA A 40 6.41 1.80 -9.38
CA ALA A 40 6.50 3.06 -10.07
C ALA A 40 6.49 4.19 -9.05
N LEU A 41 7.43 5.11 -9.21
CA LEU A 41 7.44 6.38 -8.49
C LEU A 41 6.70 7.41 -9.32
N PHE A 42 5.64 7.99 -8.75
CA PHE A 42 4.89 9.06 -9.39
C PHE A 42 4.40 10.07 -8.34
N SER A 43 3.91 11.22 -8.82
CA SER A 43 3.33 12.23 -7.94
C SER A 43 1.82 12.32 -8.19
N THR A 44 1.07 12.34 -7.09
CA THR A 44 -0.39 12.53 -7.04
C THR A 44 -0.81 13.98 -7.22
N GLU A 45 0.15 14.91 -7.37
CA GLU A 45 -0.12 16.31 -7.65
C GLU A 45 -0.63 16.50 -9.07
N ASN A 46 -1.74 17.23 -9.22
CA ASN A 46 -2.24 17.63 -10.52
C ASN A 46 -1.21 18.52 -11.25
N PRO A 47 -1.00 18.31 -12.56
CA PRO A 47 -0.16 19.21 -13.35
C PRO A 47 -0.65 20.66 -13.24
N ARG A 48 0.24 21.59 -12.89
CA ARG A 48 -0.08 23.01 -12.74
C ARG A 48 -0.02 23.80 -14.05
N CYS A 49 0.70 23.28 -15.02
CA CYS A 49 1.05 23.96 -16.26
C CYS A 49 0.97 22.97 -17.42
N GLY A 50 0.56 23.48 -18.57
CA GLY A 50 0.60 22.74 -19.82
C GLY A 50 2.02 22.66 -20.38
N LEU A 51 2.13 21.91 -21.47
CA LEU A 51 3.32 21.86 -22.30
C LEU A 51 3.56 23.23 -22.94
N LEU A 52 4.73 23.81 -22.72
CA LEU A 52 5.13 25.06 -23.39
C LEU A 52 5.59 24.77 -24.82
N PRO A 53 5.45 25.73 -25.75
CA PRO A 53 6.12 25.66 -27.04
C PRO A 53 7.61 25.39 -26.83
N PHE A 54 8.20 24.60 -27.71
CA PHE A 54 9.65 24.44 -27.69
C PHE A 54 10.30 25.78 -28.00
N ASP A 55 11.35 26.10 -27.25
CA ASP A 55 12.14 27.29 -27.48
C ASP A 55 13.19 26.99 -28.55
N GLU A 56 12.97 27.48 -29.77
CA GLU A 56 13.86 27.24 -30.92
C GLU A 56 15.29 27.75 -30.67
N ALA A 57 15.51 28.63 -29.67
CA ALA A 57 16.85 29.05 -29.27
C ALA A 57 17.67 27.94 -28.59
N GLN A 58 17.03 26.83 -28.17
CA GLN A 58 17.68 25.70 -27.49
C GLN A 58 18.19 24.61 -28.44
N GLY A 59 17.99 24.73 -29.76
CA GLY A 59 18.46 23.78 -30.78
C GLY A 59 17.33 23.22 -31.66
N ASP A 60 17.60 22.17 -32.42
CA ASP A 60 16.57 21.49 -33.21
C ASP A 60 15.69 20.65 -32.26
N PRO A 61 14.36 20.85 -32.25
CA PRO A 61 13.43 20.01 -31.50
C PRO A 61 13.66 18.50 -31.73
N LEU A 62 14.06 18.08 -32.93
CA LEU A 62 14.31 16.68 -33.28
C LEU A 62 15.43 16.04 -32.44
N ASP A 63 16.43 16.82 -32.01
CA ASP A 63 17.54 16.35 -31.18
C ASP A 63 17.07 15.90 -29.78
N PHE A 64 15.91 16.40 -29.33
CA PHE A 64 15.31 16.08 -28.04
C PHE A 64 14.16 15.05 -28.17
N GLN A 65 13.92 14.53 -29.38
CA GLN A 65 12.83 13.61 -29.65
C GLN A 65 13.22 12.16 -29.34
N ILE A 66 12.80 11.66 -28.17
CA ILE A 66 13.05 10.27 -27.75
C ILE A 66 12.16 9.25 -28.51
N VAL A 67 11.00 9.70 -29.02
CA VAL A 67 10.02 8.84 -29.72
C VAL A 67 9.57 9.51 -31.04
N PRO A 68 9.64 8.81 -32.20
CA PRO A 68 9.21 9.36 -33.48
C PRO A 68 7.76 9.88 -33.44
N ASN A 69 7.52 11.04 -34.06
CA ASN A 69 6.22 11.76 -34.09
C ASN A 69 5.71 12.33 -32.76
N PHE A 70 6.50 12.30 -31.68
CA PHE A 70 6.15 13.01 -30.45
C PHE A 70 6.55 14.49 -30.58
N ARG A 71 5.61 15.43 -30.43
CA ARG A 71 5.95 16.86 -30.46
C ARG A 71 6.87 17.16 -29.29
N VAL A 72 8.06 17.68 -29.55
CA VAL A 72 8.96 18.15 -28.50
C VAL A 72 8.33 19.43 -27.95
N ARG A 73 7.79 19.32 -26.76
CA ARG A 73 7.25 20.44 -26.00
C ARG A 73 7.87 20.37 -24.62
N THR A 74 8.31 21.51 -24.12
CA THR A 74 9.00 21.55 -22.84
C THR A 74 7.95 21.43 -21.72
N ILE A 75 8.06 20.38 -20.92
CA ILE A 75 7.36 20.36 -19.62
C ILE A 75 8.16 21.30 -18.72
N PRO A 76 7.61 22.41 -18.23
CA PRO A 76 8.29 23.22 -17.23
C PRO A 76 8.44 22.38 -15.95
N VAL A 77 9.69 22.19 -15.51
CA VAL A 77 10.02 21.40 -14.33
C VAL A 77 10.68 22.28 -13.28
N LEU A 78 10.20 22.20 -12.04
CA LEU A 78 10.93 22.75 -10.90
C LEU A 78 12.12 21.81 -10.63
N GLY A 79 13.36 22.29 -10.75
CA GLY A 79 14.57 21.46 -10.72
C GLY A 79 14.71 20.55 -9.49
N THR A 80 14.13 20.93 -8.34
CA THR A 80 14.09 20.08 -7.14
C THR A 80 13.22 18.84 -7.32
N THR A 81 12.24 18.86 -8.21
CA THR A 81 11.30 17.75 -8.39
C THR A 81 12.01 16.51 -8.94
N PRO A 82 12.73 16.52 -10.08
CA PRO A 82 13.50 15.36 -10.54
C PRO A 82 14.54 14.86 -9.53
N ALA A 83 15.19 15.78 -8.80
CA ALA A 83 16.15 15.42 -7.77
C ALA A 83 15.51 14.59 -6.65
N ILE A 84 14.37 15.04 -6.12
CA ILE A 84 13.63 14.31 -5.07
C ILE A 84 13.07 12.99 -5.62
N PHE A 85 12.62 12.96 -6.89
CA PHE A 85 12.24 11.70 -7.55
C PHE A 85 13.41 10.70 -7.57
N GLY A 86 14.60 11.13 -7.98
CA GLY A 86 15.79 10.28 -7.99
C GLY A 86 16.17 9.77 -6.60
N MET A 87 16.15 10.65 -5.60
CA MET A 87 16.43 10.28 -4.20
C MET A 87 15.43 9.28 -3.64
N ALA A 88 14.13 9.46 -3.91
CA ALA A 88 13.09 8.52 -3.47
C ALA A 88 13.22 7.15 -4.15
N ALA A 89 13.55 7.11 -5.44
CA ALA A 89 13.81 5.87 -6.15
C ALA A 89 15.05 5.13 -5.60
N ALA A 90 16.13 5.86 -5.29
CA ALA A 90 17.32 5.29 -4.69
C ALA A 90 17.01 4.69 -3.30
N ALA A 91 16.26 5.40 -2.46
CA ALA A 91 15.85 4.90 -1.14
C ALA A 91 15.02 3.61 -1.26
N TYR A 92 14.09 3.53 -2.22
CA TYR A 92 13.31 2.32 -2.48
C TYR A 92 14.19 1.13 -2.86
N VAL A 93 15.16 1.34 -3.75
CA VAL A 93 16.07 0.26 -4.18
C VAL A 93 16.96 -0.19 -3.03
N LEU A 94 17.55 0.74 -2.27
CA LEU A 94 18.42 0.40 -1.14
C LEU A 94 17.66 -0.41 -0.07
N THR A 95 16.47 0.06 0.32
CA THR A 95 15.62 -0.64 1.31
C THR A 95 15.25 -2.04 0.87
N PHE A 96 14.90 -2.21 -0.41
CA PHE A 96 14.65 -3.53 -1.01
C PHE A 96 15.89 -4.43 -0.96
N LEU A 97 17.06 -3.94 -1.38
CA LEU A 97 18.31 -4.70 -1.40
C LEU A 97 18.78 -5.12 0.01
N THR A 98 18.51 -4.31 1.03
CA THR A 98 18.85 -4.63 2.42
C THR A 98 17.85 -5.55 3.11
N GLY A 99 16.83 -6.06 2.41
CA GLY A 99 15.78 -6.90 2.99
C GLY A 99 14.87 -6.14 3.97
N ARG A 100 14.81 -4.81 3.87
CA ARG A 100 13.97 -3.94 4.71
C ARG A 100 13.09 -3.06 3.82
N PRO A 101 12.22 -3.66 2.98
CA PRO A 101 11.51 -2.93 1.94
C PRO A 101 10.68 -1.78 2.51
N LEU A 102 10.69 -0.64 1.83
CA LEU A 102 9.80 0.47 2.16
C LEU A 102 8.34 0.01 2.06
N ILE A 103 7.56 0.33 3.08
CA ILE A 103 6.11 0.13 3.09
C ILE A 103 5.46 1.48 2.73
N PRO A 104 4.98 1.67 1.48
CA PRO A 104 4.33 2.90 1.10
C PRO A 104 2.92 2.98 1.70
N GLU A 105 2.51 4.19 2.06
CA GLU A 105 1.11 4.44 2.42
C GLU A 105 0.17 4.09 1.26
N PRO A 106 -1.05 3.61 1.56
CA PRO A 106 -2.07 3.38 0.56
C PRO A 106 -2.42 4.65 -0.22
N LEU A 107 -2.56 4.52 -1.54
CA LEU A 107 -3.01 5.62 -2.40
C LEU A 107 -4.50 5.93 -2.27
N PHE A 108 -5.29 4.97 -1.80
CA PHE A 108 -6.71 5.16 -1.57
C PHE A 108 -6.95 5.75 -0.19
N LYS A 109 -7.91 6.67 -0.11
CA LYS A 109 -8.33 7.25 1.17
C LYS A 109 -9.37 6.34 1.79
N ILE A 110 -9.00 5.67 2.88
CA ILE A 110 -9.97 5.05 3.79
C ILE A 110 -10.71 6.19 4.50
N ARG A 111 -12.03 6.10 4.64
CA ARG A 111 -12.84 7.10 5.36
C ARG A 111 -12.96 6.73 6.82
N LEU A 112 -13.17 7.72 7.70
CA LEU A 112 -13.38 7.46 9.13
C LEU A 112 -14.57 6.50 9.35
N SER A 113 -15.66 6.67 8.60
CA SER A 113 -16.82 5.76 8.65
C SER A 113 -16.49 4.31 8.30
N GLU A 114 -15.47 4.07 7.47
CA GLU A 114 -15.01 2.71 7.13
C GLU A 114 -14.16 2.12 8.26
N ILE A 115 -13.42 2.96 8.99
CA ILE A 115 -12.68 2.57 10.20
C ILE A 115 -13.66 2.26 11.35
N GLU A 116 -14.66 3.10 11.57
CA GLU A 116 -15.72 2.87 12.57
C GLU A 116 -16.42 1.53 12.34
N VAL A 117 -16.76 1.22 11.09
CA VAL A 117 -17.35 -0.08 10.73
C VAL A 117 -16.40 -1.25 11.00
N LEU A 118 -15.09 -1.10 10.77
CA LEU A 118 -14.12 -2.13 11.12
C LEU A 118 -13.98 -2.30 12.64
N PHE A 119 -14.05 -1.20 13.40
CA PHE A 119 -13.95 -1.24 14.85
C PHE A 119 -15.18 -1.90 15.50
N GLU A 120 -16.39 -1.56 15.05
CA GLU A 120 -17.60 -2.23 15.54
C GLU A 120 -17.59 -3.72 15.18
N ARG A 121 -17.14 -4.09 13.98
CA ARG A 121 -16.97 -5.51 13.61
C ARG A 121 -15.95 -6.25 14.46
N LEU A 122 -14.90 -5.57 14.92
CA LEU A 122 -13.93 -6.15 15.85
C LEU A 122 -14.62 -6.46 17.18
N LYS A 123 -15.37 -5.52 17.74
CA LYS A 123 -16.14 -5.73 18.99
C LYS A 123 -17.16 -6.86 18.84
N ASP A 124 -17.95 -6.85 17.78
CA ASP A 124 -18.95 -7.89 17.50
C ASP A 124 -18.29 -9.29 17.45
N ARG A 125 -17.13 -9.40 16.81
CA ARG A 125 -16.38 -10.67 16.75
C ARG A 125 -15.87 -11.10 18.12
N GLU A 126 -15.38 -10.16 18.92
CA GLU A 126 -14.89 -10.42 20.27
C GLU A 126 -16.02 -10.89 21.20
N ASP A 127 -17.20 -10.27 21.09
CA ASP A 127 -18.41 -10.72 21.78
C ASP A 127 -18.83 -12.14 21.36
N ILE A 128 -18.79 -12.45 20.06
CA ILE A 128 -19.17 -13.78 19.55
C ILE A 128 -18.15 -14.85 19.97
N GLN A 129 -16.86 -14.55 19.88
CA GLN A 129 -15.80 -15.55 20.03
C GLN A 129 -15.38 -15.75 21.49
N PHE A 130 -15.37 -14.68 22.29
CA PHE A 130 -14.89 -14.70 23.68
C PHE A 130 -15.99 -14.38 24.71
N GLY A 131 -17.21 -14.07 24.25
CA GLY A 131 -18.35 -13.75 25.11
C GLY A 131 -18.36 -12.34 25.68
N THR A 132 -17.36 -11.51 25.36
CA THR A 132 -17.30 -10.10 25.75
C THR A 132 -16.32 -9.31 24.87
N SER A 133 -16.69 -8.09 24.52
CA SER A 133 -15.86 -7.06 23.89
C SER A 133 -15.15 -6.15 24.90
N ASP A 134 -15.34 -6.34 26.21
CA ASP A 134 -14.62 -5.59 27.26
C ASP A 134 -13.10 -5.79 27.21
N GLY A 135 -12.65 -6.89 26.59
CA GLY A 135 -11.24 -7.21 26.35
C GLY A 135 -10.59 -6.48 25.17
N VAL A 136 -11.34 -5.63 24.46
CA VAL A 136 -10.84 -4.80 23.36
C VAL A 136 -10.10 -3.59 23.94
N HIS A 137 -8.78 -3.67 23.95
CA HIS A 137 -7.88 -2.64 24.44
C HIS A 137 -7.28 -1.84 23.29
N VAL A 138 -8.14 -1.41 22.35
CA VAL A 138 -7.79 -0.45 21.30
C VAL A 138 -8.88 0.60 21.12
N ASP A 139 -8.51 1.82 20.77
CA ASP A 139 -9.43 2.89 20.38
C ASP A 139 -9.53 3.07 18.85
N LEU A 140 -10.36 4.03 18.42
CA LEU A 140 -10.61 4.28 17.00
C LEU A 140 -9.35 4.78 16.25
N ASP A 141 -8.50 5.56 16.92
CA ASP A 141 -7.28 6.11 16.33
C ASP A 141 -6.23 5.00 16.16
N GLU A 142 -6.15 4.09 17.12
CA GLU A 142 -5.31 2.88 17.06
C GLU A 142 -5.79 1.92 15.96
N VAL A 143 -7.11 1.74 15.81
CA VAL A 143 -7.67 0.97 14.68
C VAL A 143 -7.36 1.65 13.34
N GLU A 144 -7.48 2.98 13.24
CA GLU A 144 -7.09 3.72 12.04
C GLU A 144 -5.61 3.52 11.71
N TYR A 145 -4.73 3.60 12.72
CA TYR A 145 -3.30 3.38 12.58
C TYR A 145 -2.98 1.94 12.12
N LEU A 146 -3.60 0.94 12.74
CA LEU A 146 -3.46 -0.46 12.33
C LEU A 146 -3.87 -0.65 10.86
N VAL A 147 -5.03 -0.13 10.47
CA VAL A 147 -5.53 -0.32 9.12
C VAL A 147 -4.68 0.45 8.10
N ARG A 148 -4.33 1.71 8.35
CA ARG A 148 -3.61 2.54 7.36
C ARG A 148 -2.12 2.30 7.32
N SER A 149 -1.48 2.26 8.48
CA SER A 149 -0.02 2.29 8.60
C SER A 149 0.54 0.89 8.76
N VAL A 150 -0.08 0.06 9.62
CA VAL A 150 0.41 -1.29 9.87
C VAL A 150 0.02 -2.22 8.74
N TRP A 151 -1.23 -2.24 8.28
CA TRP A 151 -1.69 -3.21 7.27
C TRP A 151 -1.97 -2.62 5.88
N CYS A 152 -1.76 -1.31 5.73
CA CYS A 152 -1.86 -0.61 4.44
C CYS A 152 -3.19 -0.87 3.71
N GLY A 153 -4.29 -0.98 4.48
CA GLY A 153 -5.63 -1.23 3.99
C GLY A 153 -5.74 -2.53 3.20
N CYS A 154 -4.93 -3.53 3.55
CA CYS A 154 -4.83 -4.78 2.82
C CYS A 154 -4.83 -5.97 3.78
N CYS A 155 -5.39 -7.09 3.33
CA CYS A 155 -5.25 -8.35 4.03
C CYS A 155 -3.77 -8.70 4.21
N ALA A 156 -3.37 -9.04 5.43
CA ALA A 156 -1.99 -9.33 5.80
C ALA A 156 -1.39 -10.48 4.98
N PHE A 157 -2.17 -11.52 4.69
CA PHE A 157 -1.75 -12.64 3.83
C PHE A 157 -1.53 -12.24 2.37
N VAL A 158 -2.23 -11.21 1.90
CA VAL A 158 -2.00 -10.64 0.56
C VAL A 158 -0.74 -9.77 0.59
N LEU A 159 -0.57 -8.99 1.66
CA LEU A 159 0.57 -8.10 1.85
C LEU A 159 1.89 -8.87 2.01
N ALA A 160 1.85 -10.05 2.65
CA ALA A 160 2.98 -10.94 2.82
C ALA A 160 3.55 -11.48 1.50
N LYS A 161 2.73 -11.55 0.44
CA LYS A 161 3.14 -12.00 -0.91
C LYS A 161 3.96 -10.95 -1.67
N GLY A 162 4.45 -9.92 -0.97
CA GLY A 162 5.26 -8.83 -1.50
C GLY A 162 4.40 -7.68 -2.03
N PRO A 163 4.91 -6.87 -2.98
CA PRO A 163 4.16 -5.80 -3.63
C PRO A 163 2.92 -6.35 -4.36
N LEU A 164 1.85 -6.59 -3.60
CA LEU A 164 0.46 -6.83 -3.94
C LEU A 164 0.09 -7.80 -5.06
N THR A 165 0.93 -8.67 -5.62
CA THR A 165 0.66 -9.58 -6.78
C THR A 165 -0.80 -9.82 -7.26
N ALA A 166 -0.98 -9.63 -8.57
CA ALA A 166 -2.09 -9.80 -9.53
C ALA A 166 -3.47 -10.46 -9.19
N ALA A 167 -3.98 -10.52 -7.96
CA ALA A 167 -5.37 -10.91 -7.74
C ALA A 167 -6.31 -9.80 -8.27
N LYS A 168 -7.22 -10.14 -9.20
CA LYS A 168 -8.18 -9.21 -9.84
C LYS A 168 -8.96 -8.32 -8.85
N LYS A 169 -9.13 -8.77 -7.60
CA LYS A 169 -9.82 -8.06 -6.51
C LYS A 169 -8.97 -7.07 -5.70
N ASN A 170 -7.64 -7.10 -5.83
CA ASN A 170 -6.70 -6.28 -5.03
C ASN A 170 -5.89 -5.29 -5.88
N LYS A 171 -6.53 -4.70 -6.89
CA LYS A 171 -5.93 -3.65 -7.74
C LYS A 171 -6.11 -2.27 -7.10
N GLY A 172 -5.08 -1.76 -6.41
CA GLY A 172 -4.93 -0.35 -6.04
C GLY A 172 -6.21 0.40 -5.65
N LEU A 173 -6.70 1.27 -6.55
CA LEU A 173 -7.91 2.10 -6.40
C LEU A 173 -9.22 1.32 -6.11
N TRP A 174 -9.21 -0.01 -6.24
CA TRP A 174 -10.33 -0.92 -5.96
C TRP A 174 -10.19 -1.66 -4.63
N ARG A 175 -9.19 -1.33 -3.82
CA ARG A 175 -9.11 -1.81 -2.44
C ARG A 175 -10.25 -1.21 -1.64
N ASN A 176 -11.01 -2.08 -0.99
CA ASN A 176 -12.11 -1.72 -0.12
C ASN A 176 -11.95 -2.48 1.19
N THR A 177 -12.18 -1.80 2.31
CA THR A 177 -12.17 -2.38 3.65
C THR A 177 -13.41 -3.23 3.94
N ASN A 178 -14.42 -3.21 3.07
CA ASN A 178 -15.67 -3.94 3.28
C ASN A 178 -15.50 -5.46 3.45
N GLU A 179 -14.53 -6.07 2.77
CA GLU A 179 -14.23 -7.51 2.84
C GLU A 179 -13.17 -7.84 3.91
N LEU A 180 -12.78 -6.86 4.73
CA LEU A 180 -11.75 -7.02 5.75
C LEU A 180 -12.34 -7.03 7.16
N ALA A 181 -11.64 -7.73 8.05
CA ALA A 181 -11.88 -7.76 9.48
C ALA A 181 -10.55 -7.68 10.23
N LEU A 182 -10.56 -7.04 11.40
CA LEU A 182 -9.49 -7.15 12.38
C LEU A 182 -9.81 -8.32 13.30
N VAL A 183 -8.80 -9.15 13.58
CA VAL A 183 -8.89 -10.27 14.51
C VAL A 183 -7.60 -10.39 15.32
N ARG A 184 -7.69 -11.06 16.48
CA ARG A 184 -6.50 -11.46 17.24
C ARG A 184 -5.69 -12.45 16.41
N TRP A 185 -4.38 -12.26 16.33
CA TRP A 185 -3.47 -13.24 15.73
C TRP A 185 -3.22 -14.42 16.67
N ASP A 186 -3.08 -14.13 17.96
CA ASP A 186 -2.98 -15.12 19.02
C ASP A 186 -4.17 -14.94 19.96
N GLU A 187 -5.13 -15.86 19.89
CA GLU A 187 -6.36 -15.82 20.68
C GLU A 187 -6.10 -15.85 22.19
N THR A 188 -4.96 -16.41 22.61
CA THR A 188 -4.56 -16.48 24.02
C THR A 188 -4.10 -15.13 24.58
N LYS A 189 -3.85 -14.16 23.70
CA LYS A 189 -3.39 -12.81 24.06
C LYS A 189 -4.54 -11.80 23.95
N PRO A 190 -4.47 -10.69 24.71
CA PRO A 190 -5.51 -9.67 24.68
C PRO A 190 -5.63 -8.99 23.31
N CYS A 191 -6.80 -8.43 23.04
CA CYS A 191 -7.09 -7.64 21.84
C CYS A 191 -6.41 -6.27 21.96
N THR A 192 -5.14 -6.20 21.57
CA THR A 192 -4.26 -5.02 21.64
C THR A 192 -3.63 -4.76 20.27
N MET A 193 -3.09 -3.56 20.04
CA MET A 193 -2.44 -3.22 18.77
C MET A 193 -1.40 -4.26 18.30
N GLU A 194 -0.68 -4.86 19.23
CA GLU A 194 0.42 -5.80 18.98
C GLU A 194 -0.01 -7.23 18.68
N ASN A 195 -1.32 -7.48 18.72
CA ASN A 195 -1.93 -8.77 18.50
C ASN A 195 -3.03 -8.72 17.43
N LEU A 196 -3.27 -7.57 16.79
CA LEU A 196 -4.33 -7.43 15.81
C LEU A 196 -3.81 -7.51 14.37
N VAL A 197 -4.43 -8.39 13.59
CA VAL A 197 -4.15 -8.59 12.16
C VAL A 197 -5.37 -8.25 11.31
N LEU A 198 -5.16 -7.53 10.21
CA LEU A 198 -6.21 -7.22 9.23
C LEU A 198 -6.23 -8.29 8.14
N VAL A 199 -7.34 -9.02 8.01
CA VAL A 199 -7.48 -10.14 7.07
C VAL A 199 -8.81 -10.11 6.33
N HIS A 200 -8.98 -10.94 5.30
CA HIS A 200 -10.28 -11.14 4.67
C HIS A 200 -11.19 -12.00 5.58
N TYR A 201 -12.52 -11.83 5.48
CA TYR A 201 -13.47 -12.58 6.34
C TYR A 201 -13.25 -14.09 6.31
N ASN A 202 -13.09 -14.68 5.13
CA ASN A 202 -12.86 -16.12 5.03
C ASN A 202 -11.59 -16.54 5.79
N VAL A 203 -10.52 -15.74 5.72
CA VAL A 203 -9.28 -16.01 6.46
C VAL A 203 -9.46 -15.80 7.96
N ALA A 204 -10.26 -14.81 8.38
CA ALA A 204 -10.61 -14.62 9.79
C ALA A 204 -11.38 -15.83 10.34
N ASP A 205 -12.37 -16.30 9.59
CA ASP A 205 -13.22 -17.43 10.00
C ASP A 205 -12.40 -18.74 10.02
N ASP A 206 -11.60 -18.99 8.99
CA ASP A 206 -10.68 -20.14 8.92
C ASP A 206 -9.66 -20.11 10.08
N HIS A 207 -9.13 -18.93 10.42
CA HIS A 207 -8.18 -18.75 11.52
C HIS A 207 -8.81 -19.02 12.89
N ALA A 208 -10.03 -18.53 13.11
CA ALA A 208 -10.79 -18.74 14.34
C ALA A 208 -11.16 -20.22 14.55
N GLU A 209 -11.45 -20.95 13.47
CA GLU A 209 -11.79 -22.38 13.54
C GLU A 209 -10.54 -23.27 13.69
N ALA A 210 -9.48 -23.00 12.93
CA ALA A 210 -8.29 -23.83 12.90
C ALA A 210 -7.29 -23.53 14.03
N GLY A 211 -7.28 -22.29 14.52
CA GLY A 211 -6.33 -21.79 15.51
C GLY A 211 -4.97 -21.39 14.92
N LEU A 212 -4.14 -20.80 15.78
CA LEU A 212 -2.86 -20.20 15.40
C LEU A 212 -1.87 -21.22 14.80
N GLU A 213 -1.65 -22.37 15.44
CA GLU A 213 -0.67 -23.35 14.96
C GLU A 213 -1.05 -23.94 13.60
N ALA A 214 -2.32 -24.27 13.39
CA ALA A 214 -2.79 -24.74 12.09
C ALA A 214 -2.65 -23.66 11.00
N THR A 215 -2.89 -22.39 11.35
CA THR A 215 -2.69 -21.26 10.43
C THR A 215 -1.21 -21.09 10.04
N ARG A 216 -0.30 -21.25 11.01
CA ARG A 216 1.16 -21.24 10.76
C ARG A 216 1.60 -22.38 9.84
N GLU A 217 1.07 -23.58 10.06
CA GLU A 217 1.38 -24.75 9.23
C GLU A 217 0.83 -24.60 7.80
N ALA A 218 -0.39 -24.06 7.66
CA ALA A 218 -1.01 -23.84 6.34
C ALA A 218 -0.34 -22.71 5.54
N HIS A 219 0.15 -21.66 6.23
CA HIS A 219 0.66 -20.44 5.63
C HIS A 219 1.96 -19.94 6.28
N PRO A 220 3.06 -20.72 6.23
CA PRO A 220 4.26 -20.45 7.03
C PRO A 220 4.94 -19.12 6.67
N LYS A 221 4.98 -18.77 5.38
CA LYS A 221 5.61 -17.51 4.93
C LYS A 221 4.80 -16.30 5.31
N GLU A 222 3.48 -16.38 5.18
CA GLU A 222 2.57 -15.31 5.54
C GLU A 222 2.52 -15.11 7.06
N ALA A 223 2.53 -16.20 7.83
CA ALA A 223 2.61 -16.16 9.30
C ALA A 223 3.92 -15.50 9.76
N GLU A 224 5.07 -15.91 9.21
CA GLU A 224 6.37 -15.29 9.53
C GLU A 224 6.36 -13.78 9.25
N PHE A 225 5.79 -13.35 8.12
CA PHE A 225 5.65 -11.94 7.79
C PHE A 225 4.76 -11.17 8.78
N ILE A 226 3.61 -11.75 9.15
CA ILE A 226 2.68 -11.15 10.13
C ILE A 226 3.39 -10.97 11.47
N GLU A 227 4.10 -12.00 11.94
CA GLU A 227 4.78 -12.00 13.23
C GLU A 227 5.95 -11.03 13.27
N GLN A 228 6.77 -10.98 12.21
CA GLN A 228 7.84 -9.98 12.10
C GLN A 228 7.28 -8.56 12.15
N ARG A 229 6.12 -8.33 11.56
CA ARG A 229 5.48 -7.01 11.53
C ARG A 229 4.86 -6.62 12.87
N LEU A 230 4.20 -7.56 13.54
CA LEU A 230 3.72 -7.38 14.91
C LEU A 230 4.90 -7.15 15.88
N LEU A 231 6.00 -7.88 15.72
CA LEU A 231 7.23 -7.68 16.52
C LEU A 231 7.82 -6.27 16.32
N ALA A 232 7.88 -5.79 15.07
CA ALA A 232 8.33 -4.43 14.79
C ALA A 232 7.41 -3.38 15.44
N LEU A 233 6.10 -3.64 15.48
CA LEU A 233 5.13 -2.78 16.15
C LEU A 233 5.35 -2.75 17.67
N ARG A 234 5.62 -3.89 18.32
CA ARG A 234 5.98 -3.97 19.75
C ARG A 234 7.17 -3.09 20.08
N HIS A 235 8.23 -3.21 19.27
CA HIS A 235 9.41 -2.37 19.42
C HIS A 235 9.12 -0.88 19.25
N HIS A 236 8.21 -0.52 18.35
CA HIS A 236 7.81 0.87 18.12
C HIS A 236 7.03 1.46 19.30
N LEU A 237 6.13 0.67 19.91
CA LEU A 237 5.29 1.09 21.03
C LEU A 237 6.06 1.09 22.37
N GLY A 238 7.32 0.62 22.39
CA GLY A 238 8.13 0.55 23.61
C GLY A 238 7.78 -0.63 24.51
N SER A 239 6.97 -1.56 24.01
CA SER A 239 6.50 -2.75 24.72
C SER A 239 7.57 -3.83 24.65
N THR A 240 8.51 -3.79 25.58
CA THR A 240 9.43 -4.90 25.84
C THR A 240 8.83 -5.78 26.91
N SER A 241 7.95 -6.70 26.51
CA SER A 241 7.48 -7.81 27.35
C SER A 241 7.82 -9.14 26.69
#